data_AF-A0A969N7F2-F1
#
_entry.id   AF-A0A969N7F2-F1
#
_cell.length_a   1.000
_cell.length_b   1.000
_cell.length_c   1.000
_cell.angle_alpha   90.00
_cell.angle_beta   90.00
_cell.angle_gamma   90.00
#
_symmetry.space_group_name_H-M   'P 1'
#
loop_
_entity.id
_entity.type
_entity.pdbx_description
1 polymer ?
#
loop_
_entity_poly.entity_id
_entity_poly.type
_entity_poly.pdbx_seq_one_letter_code
_entity_poly.pdbx_strand_id
1 'polypeptide(L)'
;MTKLFFNATVLIILSSSLFASIATERFGKKLSIISKNKKEEQILKRIMVTVSNPNTMHNLVSIANSFQEPGSAEQIYVLNIVNDDYKVKENLLEIRKNLEENLSDYNNLRENMRVITRIDLNVSSGILRSAKEYQASDIVFGWSEKKEYFGKVVWKHF
;
A
#
# COMPACT_ATOMS: atom_id res chain seq x y z
N MET A 1 4.29 -2.15 -58.07
CA MET A 1 5.49 -2.55 -57.29
C MET A 1 5.35 -2.16 -55.81
N THR A 2 4.97 -0.92 -55.47
CA THR A 2 4.84 -0.41 -54.08
C THR A 2 3.79 -1.10 -53.19
N LYS A 3 2.63 -1.51 -53.72
CA LYS A 3 1.58 -2.21 -52.94
C LYS A 3 2.02 -3.56 -52.36
N LEU A 4 2.96 -4.25 -53.02
CA LEU A 4 3.47 -5.54 -52.57
C LEU A 4 4.36 -5.36 -51.33
N PHE A 5 5.16 -4.29 -51.29
CA PHE A 5 6.02 -3.98 -50.15
C PHE A 5 5.19 -3.66 -48.89
N PHE A 6 4.10 -2.89 -49.02
CA PHE A 6 3.26 -2.55 -47.88
C PHE A 6 2.57 -3.79 -47.27
N ASN A 7 2.00 -4.66 -48.11
CA ASN A 7 1.41 -5.91 -47.64
C ASN A 7 2.44 -6.85 -46.99
N ALA A 8 3.65 -6.92 -47.54
CA ALA A 8 4.73 -7.72 -46.96
C ALA A 8 5.14 -7.21 -45.57
N THR A 9 5.29 -5.89 -45.39
CA THR A 9 5.63 -5.30 -44.08
C THR A 9 4.56 -5.58 -43.03
N VAL A 10 3.27 -5.44 -43.36
CA VAL A 10 2.17 -5.75 -42.44
C VAL A 10 2.20 -7.22 -42.02
N LEU A 11 2.43 -8.14 -42.96
CA LEU A 11 2.56 -9.57 -42.66
C LEU A 11 3.75 -9.89 -41.76
N ILE A 12 4.89 -9.23 -41.94
CA ILE A 12 6.09 -9.44 -41.11
C ILE A 12 5.86 -8.96 -39.67
N ILE A 13 5.23 -7.80 -39.48
CA ILE A 13 4.90 -7.27 -38.15
C ILE A 13 3.89 -8.17 -37.43
N LEU A 14 2.86 -8.62 -38.15
CA LEU A 14 1.86 -9.52 -37.58
C LEU A 14 2.49 -10.86 -37.17
N SER A 15 3.31 -11.44 -38.06
CA SER A 15 4.00 -12.71 -37.81
C SER A 15 4.96 -12.60 -36.62
N SER A 16 5.81 -11.57 -36.57
CA SER A 16 6.78 -11.41 -35.48
C SER A 16 6.11 -11.19 -34.12
N SER A 17 5.00 -10.44 -34.06
CA SER A 17 4.26 -10.22 -32.81
C SER A 17 3.54 -11.48 -32.31
N LEU A 18 3.03 -12.32 -33.20
CA LEU A 18 2.47 -13.65 -32.84
C LEU A 18 3.55 -14.57 -32.27
N PHE A 19 4.70 -14.67 -32.95
CA PHE A 19 5.82 -15.50 -32.47
C PHE A 19 6.39 -14.98 -31.14
N ALA A 20 6.49 -13.66 -30.97
CA ALA A 20 6.92 -13.04 -29.72
C ALA A 20 5.97 -13.39 -28.56
N SER A 21 4.66 -13.32 -28.76
CA SER A 21 3.68 -13.68 -27.72
C SER A 21 3.82 -15.14 -27.27
N ILE A 22 4.00 -16.06 -28.22
CA ILE A 22 4.17 -17.50 -27.92
C ILE A 22 5.48 -17.75 -27.17
N ALA A 23 6.56 -17.07 -27.56
CA ALA A 23 7.83 -17.14 -26.85
C ALA A 23 7.67 -16.64 -25.41
N THR A 24 7.10 -15.45 -25.21
CA THR A 24 6.85 -14.87 -23.88
C THR A 24 6.00 -15.79 -23.01
N GLU A 25 4.95 -16.44 -23.55
CA GLU A 25 4.12 -17.37 -22.79
C GLU A 25 4.93 -18.59 -22.29
N ARG A 26 5.77 -19.18 -23.16
CA ARG A 26 6.58 -20.36 -22.82
C ARG A 26 7.64 -20.04 -21.76
N PHE A 27 8.37 -18.94 -21.95
CA PHE A 27 9.38 -18.51 -20.96
C PHE A 27 8.73 -18.04 -19.66
N GLY A 28 7.58 -17.36 -19.73
CA GLY A 28 6.80 -16.91 -18.58
C GLY A 28 6.29 -18.07 -17.72
N LYS A 29 5.73 -19.12 -18.34
CA LYS A 29 5.31 -20.34 -17.62
C LYS A 29 6.47 -21.02 -16.92
N LYS A 30 7.64 -21.10 -17.56
CA LYS A 30 8.85 -21.69 -16.96
C LYS A 30 9.35 -20.88 -15.77
N LEU A 31 9.36 -19.55 -15.87
CA LEU A 31 9.71 -18.66 -14.75
C LEU A 31 8.73 -18.81 -13.58
N SER A 32 7.43 -18.89 -13.84
CA SER A 32 6.42 -19.09 -12.79
C SER A 32 6.64 -20.39 -12.00
N ILE A 33 6.97 -21.49 -12.69
CA ILE A 33 7.25 -22.78 -12.05
C ILE A 33 8.54 -22.74 -11.22
N ILE A 34 9.58 -22.08 -11.73
CA ILE A 34 10.87 -21.93 -11.01
C ILE A 34 10.68 -21.06 -9.76
N SER A 35 9.94 -19.95 -9.86
CA SER A 35 9.58 -19.13 -8.69
C SER A 35 8.79 -19.92 -7.64
N LYS A 36 7.87 -20.78 -8.07
CA LYS A 36 7.06 -21.60 -7.16
C LYS A 36 7.85 -22.72 -6.46
N ASN A 37 8.96 -23.17 -7.06
CA ASN A 37 9.79 -24.26 -6.53
C ASN A 37 11.00 -23.75 -5.72
N LYS A 38 11.32 -22.46 -5.81
CA LYS A 38 12.08 -21.80 -4.76
C LYS A 38 11.16 -21.77 -3.56
N LYS A 39 11.39 -22.68 -2.61
CA LYS A 39 10.76 -22.69 -1.29
C LYS A 39 11.12 -21.36 -0.65
N GLU A 40 10.34 -20.32 -0.94
CA GLU A 40 10.28 -19.13 -0.14
C GLU A 40 10.03 -19.67 1.27
N GLU A 41 10.92 -19.35 2.21
CA GLU A 41 10.47 -19.24 3.60
C GLU A 41 9.13 -18.53 3.50
N GLN A 42 8.05 -19.12 4.03
CA GLN A 42 6.75 -18.46 4.04
C GLN A 42 6.95 -17.17 4.84
N ILE A 43 7.35 -16.10 4.16
CA ILE A 43 7.44 -14.77 4.71
C ILE A 43 5.98 -14.42 4.88
N LEU A 44 5.49 -14.65 6.08
CA LEU A 44 4.12 -14.37 6.48
C LEU A 44 3.82 -12.93 6.07
N LYS A 45 2.93 -12.78 5.09
CA LYS A 45 2.60 -11.49 4.50
C LYS A 45 1.86 -10.67 5.53
N ARG A 46 2.57 -9.73 6.15
CA ARG A 46 2.07 -8.88 7.24
C ARG A 46 1.89 -7.47 6.73
N ILE A 47 0.64 -7.04 6.68
CA ILE A 47 0.25 -5.74 6.15
C ILE A 47 0.09 -4.77 7.32
N MET A 48 0.76 -3.62 7.25
CA MET A 48 0.63 -2.53 8.19
C MET A 48 -0.11 -1.36 7.54
N VAL A 49 -1.15 -0.86 8.19
CA VAL A 49 -1.94 0.29 7.76
C VAL A 49 -1.62 1.45 8.69
N THR A 50 -1.05 2.53 8.16
CA THR A 50 -0.81 3.74 8.95
C THR A 50 -2.02 4.66 8.88
N VAL A 51 -2.49 5.10 10.05
CA VAL A 51 -3.71 5.90 10.19
C VAL A 51 -3.37 7.18 10.94
N SER A 52 -3.37 8.30 10.22
CA SER A 52 -3.23 9.64 10.82
C SER A 52 -4.58 10.29 11.08
N ASN A 53 -5.61 9.89 10.33
CA ASN A 53 -6.98 10.39 10.45
C ASN A 53 -7.95 9.20 10.59
N PRO A 54 -8.60 9.01 11.76
CA PRO A 54 -9.54 7.93 12.00
C PRO A 54 -10.66 7.83 10.94
N ASN A 55 -11.11 8.96 10.38
CA ASN A 55 -12.16 8.98 9.35
C ASN A 55 -11.74 8.30 8.03
N THR A 56 -10.43 8.25 7.75
CA THR A 56 -9.88 7.61 6.53
C THR A 56 -9.51 6.15 6.72
N MET A 57 -9.54 5.68 7.96
CA MET A 57 -9.15 4.32 8.32
C MET A 57 -9.94 3.26 7.55
N HIS A 58 -11.24 3.49 7.31
CA HIS A 58 -12.11 2.58 6.56
C HIS A 58 -11.49 2.16 5.24
N ASN A 59 -11.24 3.16 4.41
CA ASN A 59 -10.81 2.95 3.05
C ASN A 59 -9.43 2.28 3.04
N LEU A 60 -8.54 2.70 3.93
CA LEU A 60 -7.19 2.14 4.02
C LEU A 60 -7.20 0.67 4.48
N VAL A 61 -8.01 0.32 5.47
CA VAL A 61 -8.15 -1.05 5.96
C VAL A 61 -8.83 -1.94 4.92
N SER A 62 -9.88 -1.47 4.25
CA SER A 62 -10.53 -2.22 3.17
C SER A 62 -9.58 -2.51 2.01
N ILE A 63 -8.75 -1.53 1.64
CA ILE A 63 -7.68 -1.71 0.64
C ILE A 63 -6.68 -2.76 1.14
N ALA A 64 -6.21 -2.66 2.38
CA ALA A 64 -5.28 -3.63 2.95
C ALA A 64 -5.84 -5.06 2.96
N ASN A 65 -7.11 -5.23 3.35
CA ASN A 65 -7.79 -6.51 3.34
C ASN A 65 -7.89 -7.11 1.93
N SER A 66 -8.02 -6.28 0.89
CA SER A 66 -8.03 -6.77 -0.50
C SER A 66 -6.68 -7.34 -0.97
N PHE A 67 -5.57 -6.93 -0.33
CA PHE A 67 -4.23 -7.44 -0.62
C PHE A 67 -3.84 -8.65 0.23
N GLN A 68 -4.66 -9.02 1.21
CA GLN A 68 -4.42 -10.16 2.07
C GLN A 68 -4.69 -11.48 1.32
N GLU A 69 -3.84 -12.48 1.55
CA GLU A 69 -4.00 -13.77 0.90
C GLU A 69 -5.19 -14.54 1.50
N PRO A 70 -6.03 -15.19 0.66
CA PRO A 70 -7.13 -16.02 1.15
C PRO A 70 -6.60 -17.12 2.08
N GLY A 71 -7.12 -17.17 3.31
CA GLY A 71 -6.71 -18.16 4.32
C GLY A 71 -5.45 -17.79 5.10
N SER A 72 -4.92 -16.57 4.95
CA SER A 72 -3.87 -16.07 5.84
C SER A 72 -4.41 -15.91 7.27
N ALA A 73 -3.64 -16.43 8.24
CA ALA A 73 -3.91 -16.24 9.66
C ALA A 73 -3.32 -14.93 10.22
N GLU A 74 -2.61 -14.17 9.38
CA GLU A 74 -1.97 -12.91 9.78
C GLU A 74 -3.00 -11.81 10.02
N GLN A 75 -2.71 -10.94 10.98
CA GLN A 75 -3.55 -9.79 11.29
C GLN A 75 -3.09 -8.56 10.51
N ILE A 76 -4.03 -7.68 10.19
CA ILE A 76 -3.73 -6.33 9.68
C ILE A 76 -3.32 -5.45 10.86
N TYR A 77 -2.13 -4.88 10.81
CA TYR A 77 -1.62 -4.01 11.86
C TYR A 77 -2.00 -2.56 11.60
N VAL A 78 -2.91 -2.00 12.39
CA VAL A 78 -3.32 -0.60 12.30
C VAL A 78 -2.41 0.24 13.18
N LEU A 79 -1.51 1.00 12.58
CA LEU A 79 -0.53 1.84 13.25
C LEU A 79 -0.99 3.30 13.29
N ASN A 80 -1.09 3.86 14.49
CA ASN A 80 -1.18 5.29 14.72
C ASN A 80 0.11 5.79 15.36
N ILE A 81 0.64 6.92 14.90
CA ILE A 81 1.83 7.56 15.47
C ILE A 81 1.44 8.95 15.94
N VAL A 82 1.69 9.18 17.22
CA VAL A 82 1.50 10.46 17.87
C VAL A 82 2.88 11.11 17.99
N ASN A 83 3.03 12.31 17.43
CA ASN A 83 4.28 13.06 17.56
C ASN A 83 4.51 13.45 19.02
N ASP A 84 5.70 13.21 19.58
CA ASP A 84 6.05 13.52 20.98
C ASP A 84 6.19 15.04 21.25
N ASP A 85 5.07 15.75 21.26
CA ASP A 85 4.96 17.15 21.63
C ASP A 85 4.47 17.32 23.09
N TYR A 86 4.66 18.49 23.68
CA TYR A 86 4.39 18.75 25.12
C TYR A 86 2.96 18.40 25.62
N LYS A 87 1.98 18.23 24.72
CA LYS A 87 0.56 17.91 25.04
C LYS A 87 0.17 16.44 24.86
N VAL A 88 1.09 15.58 24.45
CA VAL A 88 0.78 14.20 24.05
C VAL A 88 0.24 13.34 25.18
N LYS A 89 0.77 13.49 26.39
CA LYS A 89 0.37 12.66 27.52
C LYS A 89 -1.09 12.88 27.92
N GLU A 90 -1.63 14.08 27.74
CA GLU A 90 -3.03 14.40 28.06
C GLU A 90 -4.00 13.89 26.97
N ASN A 91 -3.61 13.97 25.70
CA ASN A 91 -4.50 13.62 24.57
C ASN A 91 -4.37 12.18 24.07
N LEU A 92 -3.39 11.39 24.55
CA LEU A 92 -3.17 10.03 24.07
C LEU A 92 -4.37 9.10 24.33
N LEU A 93 -5.00 9.22 25.50
CA LEU A 93 -6.16 8.40 25.86
C LEU A 93 -7.35 8.72 24.94
N GLU A 94 -7.59 9.99 24.65
CA GLU A 94 -8.64 10.42 23.74
C GLU A 94 -8.39 9.95 22.31
N ILE A 95 -7.16 10.09 21.82
CA ILE A 95 -6.76 9.61 20.48
C ILE A 95 -6.96 8.10 20.35
N ARG A 96 -6.54 7.33 21.36
CA ARG A 96 -6.74 5.87 21.40
C ARG A 96 -8.23 5.52 21.42
N LYS A 97 -9.00 6.17 22.30
CA LYS A 97 -10.43 5.95 22.42
C LYS A 97 -11.16 6.24 21.10
N ASN A 98 -10.87 7.37 20.46
CA ASN A 98 -11.45 7.71 19.16
C ASN A 98 -11.09 6.67 18.10
N LEU A 99 -9.86 6.18 18.08
CA LEU A 99 -9.44 5.15 17.12
C LEU A 99 -10.12 3.80 17.39
N GLU A 100 -10.25 3.40 18.66
CA GLU A 100 -10.97 2.19 19.07
C GLU A 100 -12.48 2.28 18.79
N GLU A 101 -13.10 3.45 19.04
CA GLU A 101 -14.50 3.74 18.73
C GLU A 101 -14.76 3.60 17.23
N ASN A 102 -13.93 4.24 16.39
CA ASN A 102 -14.03 4.09 14.95
C ASN A 102 -13.83 2.63 14.52
N LEU A 103 -13.05 1.82 15.24
CA LEU A 103 -12.90 0.39 14.96
C LEU A 103 -14.08 -0.47 15.47
N SER A 104 -14.93 0.05 16.34
CA SER A 104 -16.13 -0.64 16.86
C SER A 104 -17.15 -0.90 15.76
N ASP A 105 -17.21 0.00 14.78
CA ASP A 105 -18.05 -0.14 13.60
C ASP A 105 -17.60 -1.31 12.68
N TYR A 106 -16.44 -1.91 12.96
CA TYR A 106 -15.80 -2.96 12.15
C TYR A 106 -15.90 -4.35 12.77
N ASN A 107 -17.04 -4.71 13.36
CA ASN A 107 -17.25 -6.02 14.00
C ASN A 107 -16.84 -7.23 13.14
N ASN A 108 -16.92 -7.14 11.80
CA ASN A 108 -16.51 -8.21 10.90
C ASN A 108 -14.98 -8.29 10.66
N LEU A 109 -14.22 -7.21 10.86
CA LEU A 109 -12.78 -7.16 10.64
C LEU A 109 -11.97 -7.10 11.95
N ARG A 110 -12.61 -6.84 13.09
CA ARG A 110 -11.96 -6.71 14.40
C ARG A 110 -11.13 -7.93 14.80
N GLU A 111 -11.60 -9.13 14.48
CA GLU A 111 -10.89 -10.38 14.84
C GLU A 111 -9.55 -10.53 14.08
N ASN A 112 -9.42 -9.87 12.92
CA ASN A 112 -8.24 -9.93 12.06
C ASN A 112 -7.40 -8.64 12.10
N MET A 113 -7.66 -7.73 13.05
CA MET A 113 -6.95 -6.45 13.15
C MET A 113 -6.25 -6.29 14.49
N ARG A 114 -5.03 -5.72 14.46
CA ARG A 114 -4.29 -5.34 15.66
C ARG A 114 -3.96 -3.86 15.64
N VAL A 115 -4.47 -3.12 16.61
CA VAL A 115 -4.21 -1.70 16.77
C VAL A 115 -2.93 -1.45 17.55
N ILE A 116 -2.09 -0.56 17.05
CA ILE A 116 -0.84 -0.14 17.67
C ILE A 116 -0.83 1.38 17.67
N THR A 117 -0.65 1.99 18.84
CA THR A 117 -0.40 3.44 18.97
C THR A 117 0.99 3.66 19.52
N ARG A 118 1.82 4.41 18.80
CA ARG A 118 3.19 4.75 19.21
C ARG A 118 3.37 6.25 19.38
N ILE A 119 4.32 6.60 20.24
CA ILE A 119 4.83 7.96 20.38
C ILE A 119 6.22 7.96 19.76
N ASP A 120 6.47 8.89 18.84
CA ASP A 120 7.78 9.07 18.21
C ASP A 120 7.98 10.57 17.90
N LEU A 121 9.22 11.04 17.83
CA LEU A 121 9.54 12.44 17.48
C LEU A 121 9.31 12.72 15.99
N ASN A 122 9.30 11.67 15.16
CA ASN A 122 9.05 11.81 13.74
C ASN A 122 8.17 10.66 13.25
N VAL A 123 7.12 11.03 12.50
CA VAL A 123 6.14 10.07 11.99
C VAL A 123 6.81 9.03 11.09
N SER A 124 7.65 9.44 10.14
CA SER A 124 8.32 8.53 9.22
C SER A 124 9.26 7.54 9.92
N SER A 125 10.05 8.00 10.89
CA SER A 125 10.90 7.10 11.68
C SER A 125 10.08 6.14 12.53
N GLY A 126 8.97 6.62 13.11
CA GLY A 126 8.03 5.79 13.85
C GLY A 126 7.39 4.70 12.98
N ILE A 127 7.03 5.01 11.72
CA ILE A 127 6.51 4.03 10.77
C ILE A 127 7.57 2.99 10.48
N LEU A 128 8.78 3.41 10.10
CA LEU A 128 9.87 2.51 9.74
C LEU A 128 10.26 1.58 10.89
N ARG A 129 10.32 2.11 12.11
CA ARG A 129 10.65 1.33 13.31
C ARG A 129 9.57 0.30 13.63
N SER A 130 8.30 0.71 13.53
CA SER A 130 7.15 -0.18 13.72
C SER A 130 7.11 -1.28 12.66
N ALA A 131 7.34 -0.94 11.39
CA ALA A 131 7.40 -1.90 10.30
C ALA A 131 8.45 -2.98 10.54
N LYS A 132 9.64 -2.60 11.03
CA LYS A 132 10.69 -3.55 11.40
C LYS A 132 10.31 -4.43 12.60
N GLU A 133 9.72 -3.83 13.63
CA GLU A 133 9.36 -4.56 14.86
C GLU A 133 8.26 -5.61 14.64
N TYR A 134 7.24 -5.25 13.87
CA TYR A 134 6.17 -6.18 13.51
C TYR A 134 6.47 -6.98 12.22
N GLN A 135 7.67 -6.79 11.66
CA GLN A 135 8.14 -7.44 10.44
C GLN A 135 7.10 -7.34 9.31
N ALA A 136 6.56 -6.14 9.12
CA ALA A 136 5.60 -5.84 8.07
C ALA A 136 6.27 -5.99 6.70
N SER A 137 5.68 -6.79 5.82
CA SER A 137 6.10 -6.95 4.43
C SER A 137 5.60 -5.80 3.55
N ASP A 138 4.43 -5.26 3.89
CA ASP A 138 3.73 -4.26 3.11
C ASP A 138 3.19 -3.14 4.02
N ILE A 139 3.24 -1.90 3.53
CA ILE A 139 2.73 -0.72 4.25
C ILE A 139 1.71 0.00 3.38
N VAL A 140 0.51 0.20 3.92
CA VAL A 140 -0.57 0.99 3.33
C VAL A 140 -0.68 2.31 4.11
N PHE A 141 -0.71 3.44 3.40
CA PHE A 141 -0.81 4.77 4.01
C PHE A 141 -1.62 5.71 3.14
N GLY A 142 -2.25 6.71 3.77
CA GLY A 142 -2.98 7.75 3.06
C GLY A 142 -2.03 8.69 2.33
N TRP A 143 -2.40 9.07 1.11
CA TRP A 143 -1.71 10.13 0.37
C TRP A 143 -2.37 11.48 0.65
N SER A 144 -1.56 12.51 0.92
CA SER A 144 -2.03 13.88 1.03
C SER A 144 -1.25 14.74 0.05
N GLU A 145 -1.95 15.39 -0.88
CA GLU A 145 -1.33 16.37 -1.76
C GLU A 145 -1.00 17.63 -0.95
N LYS A 146 0.29 17.92 -0.81
CA LYS A 146 0.72 19.22 -0.31
C LYS A 146 0.37 20.25 -1.39
N LYS A 147 -0.74 20.97 -1.22
CA LYS A 147 -1.05 22.15 -2.03
C LYS A 147 -0.01 23.22 -1.71
N GLU A 148 1.04 23.27 -2.51
CA GLU A 148 2.01 24.35 -2.48
C GLU A 148 1.30 25.61 -2.99
N TYR A 149 0.89 26.48 -2.08
CA TYR A 149 0.38 27.81 -2.43
C TYR A 149 1.56 28.65 -2.94
N PHE A 150 1.97 28.41 -4.19
CA PHE A 150 2.85 29.32 -4.91
C PHE A 150 2.14 30.68 -5.01
N GLY A 151 2.81 31.71 -4.50
CA GLY A 151 2.21 33.00 -4.15
C GLY A 151 1.36 33.63 -5.25
N LYS A 152 0.09 33.89 -4.93
CA LYS A 152 -0.64 35.04 -5.48
C LYS A 152 0.01 36.30 -4.90
N VAL A 153 1.13 36.72 -5.49
CA VAL A 153 1.62 38.10 -5.34
C VAL A 153 0.61 38.97 -6.09
N VAL A 154 -0.26 39.60 -5.33
CA VAL A 154 -1.20 40.60 -5.81
C VAL A 154 -0.40 41.83 -6.21
N TRP A 155 -0.01 41.91 -7.48
CA TRP A 155 0.24 43.20 -8.12
C TRP A 155 -1.10 43.70 -8.64
N LYS A 156 -1.86 44.37 -7.78
CA LYS A 156 -3.03 45.15 -8.18
C LYS A 156 -3.07 46.45 -7.39
N HIS A 157 -2.15 47.34 -7.73
CA HIS A 157 -2.30 48.79 -7.63
C HIS A 157 -1.72 49.40 -8.92
N PHE A 158 -2.39 49.09 -10.02
CA PHE A 158 -2.72 50.05 -11.07
C PHE A 158 -4.25 50.18 -11.04
#